data_AF-A0A356N952-F1
#
_entry.id   AF-A0A356N952-F1
#
_cell.length_a   1.000
_cell.length_b   1.000
_cell.length_c   1.000
_cell.angle_alpha   90.00
_cell.angle_beta   90.00
_cell.angle_gamma   90.00
#
_symmetry.space_group_name_H-M   'P 1'
#
loop_
_entity.id
_entity.type
_entity.pdbx_description
1 polymer ?
#
loop_
_entity_poly.entity_id
_entity_poly.type
_entity_poly.pdbx_seq_one_letter_code
_entity_poly.pdbx_strand_id
1 'polypeptide(L)'
;VGVRGFKKGQLEALATIEVIEGDISKMQSGVRTDDIIVSKDAAKHFGFSVGDRVEFTLGTKSVVCYIGAIAKQSGYFLDDAPYLMLGLTEKFSSLILSPPSENLCNEIHIVLQDKSKVEQTIK
;
A
#
# COMPACT_ATOMS: atom_id res chain seq x y z
N VAL A 1 -1.26 13.79 -0.97
CA VAL A 1 -1.61 12.38 -1.27
C VAL A 1 -0.31 11.60 -1.39
N GLY A 2 -0.21 10.45 -0.73
CA GLY A 2 0.97 9.58 -0.77
C GLY A 2 0.59 8.19 -1.28
N VAL A 3 1.43 7.59 -2.12
CA VAL A 3 1.24 6.23 -2.63
C VAL A 3 2.41 5.37 -2.18
N ARG A 4 2.12 4.24 -1.54
CA ARG A 4 3.14 3.32 -1.02
C ARG A 4 2.88 1.90 -1.49
N GLY A 5 3.91 1.30 -2.10
CA GLY A 5 3.91 -0.09 -2.54
C GLY A 5 4.59 -0.99 -1.52
N PHE A 6 3.99 -2.15 -1.25
CA PHE A 6 4.60 -3.22 -0.44
C PHE A 6 4.75 -4.51 -1.23
N LYS A 7 5.75 -5.34 -0.86
CA LYS A 7 5.77 -6.74 -1.31
C LYS A 7 4.69 -7.52 -0.55
N LYS A 8 4.16 -8.58 -1.17
CA LYS A 8 3.07 -9.43 -0.66
C LYS A 8 3.21 -9.78 0.84
N GLY A 9 4.35 -10.35 1.25
CA GLY A 9 4.59 -10.76 2.64
C GLY A 9 4.89 -9.62 3.62
N GLN A 10 5.06 -8.39 3.14
CA GLN A 10 5.31 -7.24 4.00
C GLN A 10 4.03 -6.58 4.51
N LEU A 11 2.91 -6.73 3.81
CA LEU A 11 1.61 -6.20 4.28
C LEU A 11 1.19 -6.77 5.64
N GLU A 12 1.54 -8.04 5.92
CA GLU A 12 1.20 -8.72 7.17
C GLU A 12 2.14 -8.35 8.33
N ALA A 13 3.42 -8.09 8.03
CA ALA A 13 4.46 -7.93 9.04
C ALA A 13 4.57 -6.50 9.61
N LEU A 14 4.01 -5.51 8.92
CA LEU A 14 4.49 -4.14 9.05
C LEU A 14 3.62 -3.16 9.84
N ALA A 15 2.36 -3.50 10.13
CA ALA A 15 1.49 -2.90 11.15
C ALA A 15 0.12 -3.56 11.01
N THR A 16 -0.61 -3.74 12.11
CA THR A 16 -1.99 -4.24 12.06
C THR A 16 -2.85 -3.25 11.27
N ILE A 17 -3.05 -3.50 9.98
CA ILE A 17 -4.00 -2.74 9.17
C ILE A 17 -5.40 -3.13 9.65
N GLU A 18 -6.02 -2.27 10.45
CA GLU A 18 -7.39 -2.45 10.91
C GLU A 18 -8.36 -2.08 9.78
N VAL A 19 -8.82 -3.10 9.04
CA VAL A 19 -9.83 -2.94 8.00
C VAL A 19 -11.20 -2.70 8.64
N ILE A 20 -11.89 -1.65 8.20
CA ILE A 20 -13.26 -1.33 8.62
C ILE A 20 -14.30 -1.69 7.55
N GLU A 21 -13.89 -1.77 6.28
CA GLU A 21 -14.74 -2.15 5.16
C GLU A 21 -13.91 -2.86 4.08
N GLY A 22 -14.48 -3.86 3.42
CA GLY A 22 -13.81 -4.65 2.39
C GLY A 22 -12.98 -5.82 2.94
N ASP A 23 -12.08 -6.35 2.11
CA ASP A 23 -11.26 -7.51 2.45
C ASP A 23 -9.91 -7.46 1.72
N ILE A 24 -8.83 -7.65 2.47
CA ILE A 24 -7.46 -7.65 1.95
C ILE A 24 -6.91 -9.07 1.74
N SER A 25 -7.63 -10.13 2.11
CA SER A 25 -7.16 -11.52 2.01
C SER A 25 -6.78 -11.93 0.58
N LYS A 26 -7.52 -11.45 -0.42
CA LYS A 26 -7.24 -11.69 -1.84
C LYS A 26 -6.01 -10.93 -2.34
N MET A 27 -5.74 -9.76 -1.77
CA MET A 27 -4.52 -9.00 -2.04
C MET A 27 -3.31 -9.68 -1.37
N GLN A 28 -3.46 -10.09 -0.11
CA GLN A 28 -2.45 -10.84 0.66
C GLN A 28 -2.12 -12.19 0.02
N SER A 29 -3.10 -12.88 -0.56
CA SER A 29 -2.88 -14.14 -1.31
C SER A 29 -2.38 -13.92 -2.74
N GLY A 30 -2.34 -12.67 -3.22
CA GLY A 30 -1.85 -12.31 -4.56
C GLY A 30 -2.85 -12.63 -5.68
N VAL A 31 -4.12 -12.84 -5.37
CA VAL A 31 -5.20 -13.08 -6.34
C VAL A 31 -5.73 -11.76 -6.91
N ARG A 32 -5.79 -10.70 -6.10
CA ARG A 32 -6.20 -9.35 -6.51
C ARG A 32 -5.05 -8.37 -6.29
N THR A 33 -4.09 -8.35 -7.22
CA THR A 33 -2.86 -7.56 -7.09
C THR A 33 -3.01 -6.09 -7.46
N ASP A 34 -4.14 -5.73 -8.05
CA ASP A 34 -4.55 -4.37 -8.42
C ASP A 34 -5.45 -3.69 -7.37
N ASP A 35 -5.80 -4.40 -6.30
CA ASP A 35 -6.49 -3.82 -5.16
C ASP A 35 -5.55 -2.91 -4.36
N ILE A 36 -6.13 -1.85 -3.80
CA ILE A 36 -5.48 -0.92 -2.89
C ILE A 36 -6.29 -0.78 -1.60
N ILE A 37 -5.58 -0.39 -0.54
CA ILE A 37 -6.15 -0.06 0.76
C ILE A 37 -6.02 1.45 0.95
N VAL A 38 -7.12 2.10 1.33
CA VAL A 38 -7.14 3.54 1.59
C VAL A 38 -7.54 3.82 3.04
N SER A 39 -7.09 4.95 3.59
CA SER A 39 -7.58 5.41 4.88
C SER A 39 -9.06 5.79 4.81
N LYS A 40 -9.74 5.73 5.96
CA LYS A 40 -11.08 6.28 6.14
C LYS A 40 -11.18 7.75 5.72
N ASP A 41 -10.15 8.55 6.01
CA ASP A 41 -10.14 9.97 5.67
C ASP A 41 -9.97 10.20 4.16
N ALA A 42 -9.18 9.38 3.47
CA ALA A 42 -9.11 9.39 2.02
C ALA A 42 -10.45 8.98 1.40
N ALA A 43 -11.05 7.89 1.88
CA ALA A 43 -12.35 7.43 1.39
C ALA A 43 -13.42 8.51 1.55
N LYS A 44 -13.49 9.14 2.73
CA LYS A 44 -14.44 10.24 2.99
C LYS A 44 -14.16 11.47 2.13
N HIS A 45 -12.91 11.87 1.97
CA HIS A 45 -12.55 13.09 1.25
C HIS A 45 -12.78 12.96 -0.26
N PHE A 46 -12.41 11.82 -0.85
CA PHE A 46 -12.53 11.58 -2.29
C PHE A 46 -13.86 10.90 -2.68
N GLY A 47 -14.69 10.51 -1.71
CA GLY A 47 -15.95 9.83 -1.95
C GLY A 47 -15.80 8.38 -2.42
N PHE A 48 -14.72 7.71 -2.03
CA PHE A 48 -14.45 6.33 -2.44
C PHE A 48 -15.23 5.31 -1.62
N SER A 49 -15.63 4.24 -2.29
CA SER A 49 -16.27 3.04 -1.77
C SER A 49 -15.50 1.80 -2.21
N VAL A 50 -15.64 0.68 -1.48
CA VAL A 50 -15.04 -0.60 -1.87
C VAL A 50 -15.58 -1.04 -3.24
N GLY A 51 -14.66 -1.40 -4.14
CA GLY A 51 -14.96 -1.77 -5.54
C GLY A 51 -14.76 -0.63 -6.54
N ASP A 52 -14.60 0.62 -6.08
CA ASP A 52 -14.39 1.75 -6.98
C ASP A 52 -13.07 1.63 -7.77
N ARG A 53 -13.11 2.03 -9.04
CA ARG A 53 -11.94 2.13 -9.91
C ARG A 53 -11.22 3.45 -9.67
N VAL A 54 -9.92 3.38 -9.38
CA VAL A 54 -9.05 4.55 -9.22
C VAL A 54 -7.92 4.49 -10.23
N GLU A 55 -7.63 5.62 -10.87
CA GLU A 55 -6.49 5.75 -11.79
C GLU A 55 -5.47 6.71 -11.21
N PHE A 56 -4.23 6.23 -11.08
CA PHE A 56 -3.09 7.04 -10.69
C PHE A 56 -2.29 7.39 -11.92
N THR A 57 -1.90 8.65 -12.06
CA THR A 57 -1.09 9.14 -13.18
C THR A 57 0.17 9.81 -12.65
N LEU A 58 1.32 9.44 -13.21
CA LEU A 58 2.61 10.07 -12.98
C LEU A 58 3.28 10.36 -14.33
N GLY A 59 3.35 11.65 -14.70
CA GLY A 59 3.81 12.04 -16.04
C GLY A 59 2.89 11.47 -17.12
N THR A 60 3.45 10.70 -18.06
CA THR A 60 2.70 10.04 -19.14
C THR A 60 2.26 8.61 -18.80
N LYS A 61 2.52 8.14 -17.58
CA LYS A 61 2.21 6.78 -17.15
C LYS A 61 0.98 6.78 -16.26
N SER A 62 0.09 5.82 -16.49
CA SER A 62 -1.08 5.59 -15.64
C SER A 62 -1.14 4.14 -15.17
N VAL A 63 -1.67 3.94 -13.96
CA VAL A 63 -2.05 2.63 -13.46
C VAL A 63 -3.45 2.66 -12.89
N VAL A 64 -4.22 1.63 -13.21
CA VAL A 64 -5.57 1.43 -12.71
C VAL A 64 -5.54 0.45 -11.55
N CYS A 65 -6.22 0.83 -10.48
CA CYS A 65 -6.39 0.06 -9.26
C CYS A 65 -7.87 0.05 -8.84
N TYR A 66 -8.19 -0.78 -7.86
CA TYR A 66 -9.52 -0.84 -7.26
C TYR A 66 -9.44 -0.72 -5.75
N ILE A 67 -10.42 -0.06 -5.12
CA ILE A 67 -10.52 -0.04 -3.66
C ILE A 67 -10.88 -1.45 -3.17
N GLY A 68 -9.90 -2.16 -2.61
CA GLY A 68 -10.12 -3.49 -2.03
C GLY A 68 -10.56 -3.42 -0.56
N ALA A 69 -10.08 -2.41 0.16
CA ALA A 69 -10.44 -2.19 1.55
C ALA A 69 -10.29 -0.72 1.98
N ILE A 70 -11.05 -0.34 3.00
CA ILE A 70 -10.92 0.91 3.74
C ILE A 70 -10.43 0.57 5.14
N ALA A 71 -9.35 1.21 5.54
CA ALA A 71 -8.72 1.02 6.84
C ALA A 71 -9.03 2.17 7.81
N LYS A 72 -9.00 1.86 9.10
CA LYS A 72 -9.04 2.85 10.17
C LYS A 72 -7.78 3.73 10.14
N GLN A 73 -7.88 4.93 10.70
CA GLN A 73 -6.75 5.85 10.86
C GLN A 73 -5.83 5.36 11.99
N SER A 74 -5.08 4.29 11.73
CA SER A 74 -4.10 3.69 12.64
C SER A 74 -2.97 3.01 11.87
N GLY A 75 -1.86 2.72 12.54
CA GLY A 75 -0.72 2.04 11.92
C GLY A 75 -0.07 2.87 10.80
N TYR A 76 -0.20 2.44 9.54
CA TYR A 76 0.30 3.18 8.39
C TYR A 76 -0.52 4.42 8.04
N PHE A 77 -1.76 4.49 8.50
CA PHE A 77 -2.66 5.60 8.25
C PHE A 77 -2.71 6.52 9.48
N LEU A 78 -1.56 6.90 10.05
CA LEU A 78 -1.52 7.90 11.13
C LEU A 78 -1.85 9.30 10.59
N ASP A 79 -2.22 10.20 11.50
CA ASP A 79 -2.79 11.53 11.19
C ASP A 79 -1.91 12.44 10.32
N ASP A 80 -0.61 12.18 10.25
CA ASP A 80 0.35 12.91 9.41
C ASP A 80 0.26 12.55 7.92
N ALA A 81 -0.41 11.44 7.57
CA ALA A 81 -0.65 11.00 6.20
C ALA A 81 -2.13 10.64 5.94
N PRO A 82 -3.07 11.60 6.03
CA PRO A 82 -4.52 11.34 5.94
C PRO A 82 -4.97 10.81 4.57
N TYR A 83 -4.15 10.97 3.53
CA TYR A 83 -4.42 10.54 2.15
C TYR A 83 -3.40 9.53 1.64
N LEU A 84 -2.99 8.60 2.49
CA LEU A 84 -2.13 7.49 2.10
C LEU A 84 -2.95 6.38 1.40
N MET A 85 -2.39 5.82 0.34
CA MET A 85 -2.94 4.67 -0.37
C MET A 85 -1.87 3.57 -0.45
N LEU A 86 -2.25 2.37 -0.04
CA LEU A 86 -1.36 1.20 0.03
C LEU A 86 -1.73 0.20 -1.06
N GLY A 87 -0.73 -0.31 -1.77
CA GLY A 87 -0.91 -1.27 -2.86
C GLY A 87 0.29 -2.19 -2.96
N LEU A 88 0.25 -3.13 -3.89
CA LEU A 88 1.42 -3.97 -4.16
C LEU A 88 2.42 -3.26 -5.06
N THR A 89 3.71 -3.45 -4.80
CA THR A 89 4.80 -2.90 -5.64
C THR A 89 4.68 -3.33 -7.09
N GLU A 90 4.20 -4.54 -7.35
CA GLU A 90 4.04 -5.09 -8.70
C GLU A 90 3.19 -4.16 -9.57
N LYS A 91 2.13 -3.59 -8.98
CA LYS A 91 1.24 -2.67 -9.67
C LYS A 91 1.81 -1.25 -9.72
N PHE A 92 2.23 -0.70 -8.58
CA PHE A 92 2.68 0.69 -8.52
C PHE A 92 4.03 0.95 -9.18
N SER A 93 4.90 -0.06 -9.36
CA SER A 93 6.17 0.11 -10.07
C SER A 93 5.96 0.54 -11.53
N SER A 94 4.80 0.21 -12.13
CA SER A 94 4.45 0.63 -13.49
C SER A 94 4.31 2.14 -13.67
N LEU A 95 4.09 2.89 -12.58
CA LEU A 95 4.10 4.36 -12.59
C LEU A 95 5.50 4.95 -12.83
N ILE A 96 6.55 4.17 -12.60
CA ILE A 96 7.94 4.64 -12.63
C ILE A 96 8.75 3.88 -13.70
N LEU A 97 8.71 2.55 -13.69
CA LEU A 97 9.47 1.67 -14.57
C LEU A 97 8.60 1.12 -15.71
N SER A 98 9.17 1.00 -16.91
CA SER A 98 8.54 0.30 -18.03
C SER A 98 9.62 -0.38 -18.90
N PRO A 99 9.60 -1.72 -19.04
CA PRO A 99 8.68 -2.67 -18.42
C PRO A 99 8.93 -2.83 -16.90
N PRO A 100 7.92 -3.23 -16.11
CA PRO A 100 8.07 -3.51 -14.68
C PRO A 100 8.77 -4.86 -14.47
N SER A 101 10.06 -4.96 -14.83
CA SER A 101 10.85 -6.16 -14.56
C SER A 101 11.30 -6.25 -13.10
N GLU A 102 11.19 -5.15 -12.35
CA GLU A 102 11.62 -5.04 -10.97
C GLU A 102 10.55 -4.38 -10.09
N ASN A 103 10.36 -4.93 -8.89
CA ASN A 103 9.49 -4.37 -7.87
C ASN A 103 10.20 -3.20 -7.18
N LEU A 104 9.78 -1.98 -7.47
CA LEU A 104 10.27 -0.77 -6.84
C LEU A 104 9.51 -0.51 -5.52
N CYS A 105 10.23 -0.54 -4.41
CA CYS A 105 9.72 -0.09 -3.11
C CYS A 105 10.13 1.37 -2.91
N ASN A 106 9.15 2.28 -2.74
CA ASN A 106 9.46 3.67 -2.39
C ASN A 106 10.05 3.80 -0.97
N GLU A 107 9.77 2.85 -0.07
CA GLU A 107 10.25 2.87 1.31
C GLU A 107 10.29 1.44 1.88
N ILE A 108 11.37 1.08 2.60
CA ILE A 108 11.58 -0.25 3.18
C ILE A 108 11.56 -0.12 4.69
N HIS A 109 10.61 -0.81 5.34
CA HIS A 109 10.51 -0.88 6.79
C HIS A 109 11.05 -2.22 7.28
N ILE A 110 11.95 -2.18 8.26
CA ILE A 110 12.57 -3.36 8.86
C ILE A 110 12.27 -3.33 10.36
N VAL A 111 11.52 -4.31 10.85
CA VAL A 111 11.22 -4.49 12.28
C VAL A 111 12.15 -5.56 12.83
N LEU A 112 13.04 -5.18 13.74
CA LEU A 112 13.94 -6.10 14.43
C LEU A 112 13.30 -6.61 15.72
N GLN A 113 13.29 -7.94 15.92
CA GLN A 113 12.86 -8.55 17.18
C GLN A 113 13.78 -8.14 18.34
N ASP A 114 15.08 -8.05 18.09
CA ASP A 114 16.09 -7.53 19.01
C ASP A 114 16.73 -6.29 18.41
N LYS A 115 16.33 -5.12 18.92
CA LYS A 115 16.78 -3.82 18.42
C LYS A 115 18.27 -3.57 18.65
N SER A 116 18.91 -4.29 19.58
CA SER A 116 20.35 -4.14 19.86
C SER A 116 21.23 -4.67 18.72
N LYS A 117 20.69 -5.46 17.80
CA LYS A 117 21.41 -6.06 16.66
C LYS A 117 21.35 -5.22 15.39
N VAL A 118 20.96 -3.96 15.47
CA VAL A 118 20.78 -3.10 14.28
C VAL A 118 22.07 -3.02 13.45
N GLU A 119 23.23 -2.85 14.08
CA GLU A 119 24.54 -2.76 13.42
C GLU A 119 25.00 -4.07 12.77
N GLN A 120 24.43 -5.21 13.18
CA GLN A 120 24.70 -6.51 12.55
C GLN A 120 23.78 -6.77 11.35
N THR A 121 22.61 -6.13 11.35
CA THR A 121 21.53 -6.37 10.38
C THR A 121 21.57 -5.39 9.21
N ILE A 122 21.99 -4.15 9.46
CA ILE A 122 22.19 -3.11 8.46
C ILE A 122 23.71 -2.88 8.36
N LYS A 123 24.31 -3.25 7.23
CA LYS A 123 25.75 -3.09 6.94
C LYS A 123 25.96 -2.16 5.77
#